data_AF-A0A653E1Q3-F1
#
_entry.id   AF-A0A653E1Q3-F1
#
_cell.length_a   1.000
_cell.length_b   1.000
_cell.length_c   1.000
_cell.angle_alpha   90.00
_cell.angle_beta   90.00
_cell.angle_gamma   90.00
#
_symmetry.space_group_name_H-M   'P 1'
#
loop_
_entity.id
_entity.type
_entity.pdbx_description
1 polymer ?
#
loop_
_entity_poly.entity_id
_entity_poly.type
_entity_poly.pdbx_seq_one_letter_code
_entity_poly.pdbx_strand_id
1 'polypeptide(L)' 'MEGGPEVGRPLSELPELRELIIEFGDSGYVALYRHEREDDAVYVLAFRHQKEVGY' A
#
# COMPACT_ATOMS: atom_id res chain seq x y z
N MET A 1 9.77 -14.36 -3.82
CA MET A 1 9.98 -12.97 -3.40
C MET A 1 9.12 -12.77 -2.17
N GLU A 2 9.73 -12.84 -1.00
CA GLU A 2 9.02 -12.69 0.28
C GLU A 2 8.96 -11.18 0.55
N GLY A 3 7.82 -10.56 0.26
CA GLY A 3 7.57 -9.16 0.55
C GLY A 3 6.92 -9.04 1.93
N GLY A 4 7.63 -8.44 2.88
CA GLY A 4 7.07 -8.10 4.19
C GLY A 4 6.23 -6.82 4.13
N PRO A 5 5.47 -6.48 5.20
CA PRO A 5 4.64 -5.27 5.28
C PRO A 5 5.42 -3.95 5.16
N GLU A 6 6.74 -4.01 5.08
CA GLU A 6 7.66 -2.87 4.96
C GLU A 6 7.85 -2.42 3.50
N VAL A 7 7.41 -3.23 2.53
CA VAL A 7 7.61 -3.02 1.09
C VAL A 7 6.90 -1.77 0.55
N GLY A 8 5.78 -1.38 1.15
CA GLY A 8 5.06 -0.17 0.79
C GLY A 8 5.79 1.09 1.26
N ARG A 9 5.71 2.14 0.44
CA ARG A 9 6.32 3.44 0.71
C ARG A 9 5.48 4.20 1.74
N PRO A 10 6.07 4.75 2.81
CA PRO A 10 5.33 5.56 3.76
C PRO A 10 4.86 6.87 3.12
N LEU A 11 3.66 7.33 3.49
CA LEU A 11 3.17 8.64 3.07
C LEU A 11 3.92 9.75 3.82
N SER A 12 4.28 10.82 3.11
CA SER A 12 5.00 11.96 3.71
C SER A 12 4.20 12.66 4.81
N GLU A 13 2.88 12.75 4.66
CA GLU A 13 1.99 13.43 5.62
C GLU A 13 1.60 12.52 6.79
N LEU A 14 1.54 11.21 6.55
CA LEU A 14 1.10 10.19 7.51
C LEU A 14 2.02 8.96 7.42
N PRO A 15 3.20 8.97 8.08
CA PRO A 15 4.22 7.93 7.93
C PRO A 15 3.82 6.55 8.48
N GLU A 16 2.74 6.49 9.27
CA GLU A 16 2.09 5.24 9.69
C GLU A 16 1.35 4.53 8.55
N LEU A 17 0.94 5.30 7.53
CA LEU A 17 0.30 4.80 6.33
C LEU A 17 1.33 4.54 5.24
N ARG A 18 1.09 3.48 4.47
CA ARG A 18 1.95 3.02 3.40
C ARG A 18 1.14 2.80 2.14
N GLU A 19 1.69 3.23 1.01
CA GLU A 19 1.20 2.90 -0.31
C GLU A 19 2.02 1.75 -0.90
N LEU A 20 1.32 0.73 -1.39
CA LEU A 20 1.92 -0.35 -2.17
C LEU A 20 1.40 -0.24 -3.60
N ILE A 21 2.32 -0.01 -4.53
CA ILE A 21 2.05 -0.13 -5.97
C ILE A 21 2.12 -1.61 -6.32
N ILE A 22 1.00 -2.13 -6.79
CA ILE A 22 0.84 -3.51 -7.22
C ILE A 22 0.74 -3.48 -8.73
N GLU A 23 1.84 -3.80 -9.39
CA GLU A 23 1.89 -3.94 -10.84
C GLU A 23 1.08 -5.18 -11.25
N PHE A 24 -0.10 -4.96 -11.83
CA PHE A 24 -0.97 -6.03 -12.31
C PHE A 24 -1.61 -5.65 -13.65
N GLY A 25 -1.39 -6.48 -14.67
CA GLY A 25 -1.91 -6.24 -16.02
C GLY A 25 -1.37 -4.93 -16.62
N ASP A 26 -2.25 -4.20 -17.31
CA ASP A 26 -1.91 -2.96 -18.05
C ASP A 26 -2.02 -1.68 -17.21
N SER A 27 -2.57 -1.74 -15.99
CA SER A 27 -3.03 -0.52 -15.33
C SER A 27 -2.74 -0.39 -13.84
N GLY A 28 -2.23 -1.45 -13.19
CA GLY A 28 -1.78 -1.43 -11.80
C GLY A 28 -2.81 -1.00 -10.75
N TYR A 29 -2.52 -1.34 -9.50
CA TYR A 29 -3.33 -0.96 -8.35
C TYR A 29 -2.47 -0.27 -7.30
N VAL A 30 -3.10 0.55 -6.48
CA VAL A 30 -2.51 1.14 -5.29
C VAL A 30 -3.30 0.67 -4.08
N ALA A 31 -2.62 0.00 -3.15
CA ALA A 31 -3.17 -0.33 -1.85
C ALA A 31 -2.64 0.67 -0.82
N LEU A 32 -3.55 1.29 -0.07
CA LEU A 32 -3.22 2.07 1.11
C LEU A 32 -3.43 1.18 2.33
N TYR A 33 -2.40 1.01 3.14
CA TYR A 33 -2.45 0.16 4.32
C TYR A 33 -1.64 0.74 5.48
N ARG A 34 -1.86 0.20 6.68
CA ARG A 34 -0.95 0.39 7.82
C ARG A 34 -0.51 -0.96 8.37
N HIS A 35 0.67 -0.99 8.96
CA HIS A 35 1.21 -2.16 9.63
C HIS A 35 1.29 -1.92 11.14
N GLU A 36 0.45 -2.61 11.90
CA GLU A 36 0.43 -2.58 13.36
C GLU A 36 1.39 -3.65 13.89
N ARG A 37 2.62 -3.23 14.24
CA ARG A 37 3.68 -4.14 14.72
C ARG A 37 3.35 -4.85 16.03
N GLU A 38 2.51 -4.26 16.87
CA GLU A 38 2.12 -4.84 18.16
C GLU A 38 1.32 -6.13 18.00
N ASP A 39 0.53 -6.22 16.93
CA ASP A 39 -0.37 -7.34 16.62
C ASP A 39 0.10 -8.15 15.40
N ASP A 40 1.25 -7.77 14.81
CA ASP A 40 1.77 -8.28 13.52
C ASP A 40 0.70 -8.27 12.41
N ALA A 41 -0.12 -7.23 12.39
CA ALA A 41 -1.33 -7.15 11.57
C ALA A 41 -1.24 -6.05 10.52
N VAL A 42 -1.74 -6.34 9.31
CA VAL A 42 -1.84 -5.39 8.21
C VAL A 42 -3.29 -5.03 7.97
N TYR A 43 -3.60 -3.73 8.06
CA TYR A 43 -4.93 -3.22 7.78
C TYR A 43 -4.93 -2.51 6.42
N VAL A 44 -5.68 -3.05 5.46
CA VAL A 44 -5.89 -2.42 4.16
C VAL A 44 -7.04 -1.42 4.28
N LEU A 45 -6.72 -0.14 4.13
CA LEU A 45 -7.66 0.98 4.30
C LEU A 45 -8.39 1.31 3.01
N ALA A 46 -7.68 1.23 1.88
CA ALA A 46 -8.24 1.46 0.57
C ALA A 46 -7.49 0.67 -0.49
N PHE A 47 -8.21 0.32 -1.56
CA PHE A 47 -7.67 -0.30 -2.75
C PHE A 47 -8.20 0.47 -3.96
N ARG A 48 -7.32 1.00 -4.80
CA ARG A 48 -7.69 1.86 -5.93
C ARG A 48 -6.96 1.45 -7.20
N HIS A 49 -7.60 1.61 -8.34
CA HIS A 49 -6.95 1.43 -9.63
C HIS A 49 -6.05 2.64 -9.94
N GLN A 50 -4.84 2.47 -10.50
CA GLN A 50 -3.97 3.65 -10.75
C GLN A 50 -4.64 4.67 -11.69
N LYS A 51 -5.48 4.22 -12.62
CA LYS A 51 -6.28 5.11 -13.49
C LYS A 51 -7.25 6.02 -12.74
N GLU A 52 -7.68 5.66 -11.53
CA GLU A 52 -8.56 6.50 -10.70
C GLU A 52 -7.79 7.53 -9.87
N VAL A 53 -6.49 7.31 -9.64
CA VAL A 53 -5.64 8.15 -8.79
C VAL A 53 -4.85 9.18 -9.62
N GLY A 54 -4.87 9.08 -10.95
CA GLY A 54 -4.22 10.03 -11.85
C GLY A 54 -2.70 9.94 -11.85
N TYR A 55 -2.16 8.71 -11.71
CA TYR A 55 -0.74 8.43 -11.90
C TYR A 55 -0.34 8.49 -13.37
#